data_AF-A0A2I0PTM0-F1
#
_entry.id   AF-A0A2I0PTM0-F1
#
_cell.length_a   1.000
_cell.length_b   1.000
_cell.length_c   1.000
_cell.angle_alpha   90.00
_cell.angle_beta   90.00
_cell.angle_gamma   90.00
#
_symmetry.space_group_name_H-M   'P 1'
#
loop_
_entity.id
_entity.type
_entity.pdbx_description
1 polymer ?
#
loop_
_entity_poly.entity_id
_entity_poly.type
_entity_poly.pdbx_seq_one_letter_code
_entity_poly.pdbx_strand_id
1 'polypeptide(L)'
;MNSGLPAMNYQESETTELKASLAELDAALVDICALLNHRGGKLYFGVRPDGRVVGLTVADSTFLKISQKVRQKLKPEIIPEIKERSDGGRSIIEVIISEGTHKPYFVDGVAYIRSGSESVKMPPDVLTRLIMEQQGYSWDRDICAGASLQDIDPALVKSYLARALQVRHIDLDPDTPVETALESLELLKEGKLTNAAILLFGRNPQKFVDQAEIRCAKFRGDDVTQPYSNMKVIRGAIVAQIDQTEQFIRDNIAKAAWIPKEKFEREESWEYPPDAFREAVINAVCHRDYQSSGNVQVSIFTNSLEILNPGLLPSTLTIESLKRRHSSKPRNRLIAEILFKIKYIEKFGSGTTKMIRVCRERGVPEPEFREQDEDFMVTFRRSSVNVLLDQPQLLNERQKQAIEYLKTHESITSAEQAHMAGCAERTARQDLSKLVEWNAVETRKEGKITRYLLLPAFRYFPI
;
A
#
# COMPACT_ATOMS: atom_id res chain seq x y z
N MET A 1 35.01 21.17 -24.86
CA MET A 1 33.85 21.53 -24.02
C MET A 1 33.60 20.37 -23.08
N ASN A 2 34.11 20.43 -21.85
CA ASN A 2 33.87 19.42 -20.83
C ASN A 2 32.46 19.65 -20.27
N SER A 3 31.50 18.83 -20.69
CA SER A 3 30.20 18.71 -20.01
C SER A 3 30.42 17.99 -18.67
N GLY A 4 30.92 18.73 -17.68
CA GLY A 4 31.01 18.23 -16.31
C GLY A 4 29.60 17.98 -15.79
N LEU A 5 29.21 16.70 -15.70
CA LEU A 5 28.11 16.29 -14.86
C LEU A 5 28.38 16.80 -13.44
N PRO A 6 27.37 17.27 -12.69
CA PRO A 6 27.57 17.67 -11.30
C PRO A 6 28.20 16.51 -10.52
N ALA A 7 29.22 16.81 -9.72
CA ALA A 7 29.86 15.83 -8.83
C ALA A 7 28.78 15.17 -7.97
N MET A 8 28.78 13.83 -7.91
CA MET A 8 27.77 13.14 -7.12
C MET A 8 28.07 13.33 -5.64
N ASN A 9 27.04 13.65 -4.85
CA ASN A 9 27.16 13.69 -3.40
C ASN A 9 26.94 12.28 -2.84
N TYR A 10 28.03 11.62 -2.41
CA TYR A 10 27.97 10.29 -1.82
C TYR A 10 27.82 10.40 -0.30
N GLN A 11 26.74 9.83 0.23
CA GLN A 11 26.50 9.75 1.65
C GLN A 11 25.93 8.37 1.98
N GLU A 12 26.49 7.73 3.00
CA GLU A 12 25.94 6.47 3.52
C GLU A 12 24.53 6.67 4.06
N SER A 13 23.68 5.71 3.80
CA SER A 13 22.28 5.69 4.23
C SER A 13 21.79 4.26 4.32
N GLU A 14 20.53 4.06 4.68
CA GLU A 14 19.91 2.72 4.68
C GLU A 14 19.96 2.02 3.32
N THR A 15 20.13 2.78 2.23
CA THR A 15 20.14 2.26 0.85
C THR A 15 21.42 2.58 0.08
N THR A 16 22.44 3.14 0.73
CA THR A 16 23.74 3.47 0.10
C THR A 16 24.89 3.05 0.99
N GLU A 17 25.81 2.26 0.43
CA GLU A 17 27.02 1.79 1.09
C GLU A 17 28.26 2.23 0.30
N LEU A 18 29.33 2.67 0.99
CA LEU A 18 30.55 3.18 0.37
C LEU A 18 31.77 2.37 0.80
N LYS A 19 32.57 1.90 -0.16
CA LYS A 19 33.84 1.20 0.06
C LYS A 19 34.97 1.89 -0.69
N ALA A 20 36.09 2.11 -0.01
CA ALA A 20 37.21 2.80 -0.63
C ALA A 20 37.89 1.93 -1.71
N SER A 21 37.88 0.60 -1.54
CA SER A 21 38.58 -0.32 -2.43
C SER A 21 37.92 -1.70 -2.55
N LEU A 22 38.32 -2.46 -3.58
CA LEU A 22 37.91 -3.86 -3.75
C LEU A 22 38.57 -4.84 -2.77
N ALA A 23 39.54 -4.38 -1.95
CA ALA A 23 40.04 -5.19 -0.84
C ALA A 23 38.95 -5.42 0.21
N GLU A 24 37.97 -4.53 0.28
CA GLU A 24 36.83 -4.60 1.20
C GLU A 24 35.68 -5.45 0.64
N LEU A 25 35.90 -6.21 -0.44
CA LEU A 25 34.84 -6.97 -1.09
C LEU A 25 34.19 -8.00 -0.17
N ASP A 26 34.90 -8.61 0.79
CA ASP A 26 34.27 -9.51 1.78
C ASP A 26 33.33 -8.76 2.73
N ALA A 27 33.72 -7.58 3.21
CA ALA A 27 32.85 -6.72 4.02
C ALA A 27 31.65 -6.25 3.19
N ALA A 28 31.88 -5.85 1.95
CA ALA A 28 30.83 -5.45 1.02
C ALA A 28 29.77 -6.55 0.77
N LEU A 29 30.12 -7.83 0.88
CA LEU A 29 29.13 -8.92 0.75
C LEU A 29 28.16 -8.97 1.93
N VAL A 30 28.60 -8.58 3.13
CA VAL A 30 27.72 -8.39 4.29
C VAL A 30 26.73 -7.27 4.01
N ASP A 31 27.19 -6.17 3.44
CA ASP A 31 26.33 -5.03 3.10
C ASP A 31 25.36 -5.37 1.96
N ILE A 32 25.82 -6.11 0.94
CA ILE A 32 24.94 -6.62 -0.12
C ILE A 32 23.87 -7.55 0.47
N CYS A 33 24.24 -8.44 1.41
CA CYS A 33 23.29 -9.30 2.12
C CYS A 33 22.24 -8.47 2.88
N ALA A 34 22.68 -7.46 3.63
CA ALA A 34 21.81 -6.58 4.39
C ALA A 34 20.86 -5.78 3.50
N LEU A 35 21.35 -5.24 2.37
CA LEU A 35 20.53 -4.51 1.39
C LEU A 35 19.50 -5.42 0.72
N LEU A 36 19.85 -6.65 0.36
CA LEU A 36 18.92 -7.66 -0.18
C LEU A 36 17.79 -7.98 0.81
N ASN A 37 18.12 -8.09 2.09
CA ASN A 37 17.15 -8.33 3.17
C ASN A 37 16.37 -7.08 3.60
N HIS A 38 16.73 -5.90 3.09
CA HIS A 38 16.07 -4.64 3.35
C HIS A 38 15.37 -4.13 2.08
N ARG A 39 15.58 -2.87 1.67
CA ARG A 39 14.91 -2.21 0.54
C ARG A 39 15.75 -2.18 -0.74
N GLY A 40 16.76 -3.04 -0.83
CA GLY A 40 17.81 -2.91 -1.84
C GLY A 40 18.62 -1.63 -1.64
N GLY A 41 19.34 -1.21 -2.67
CA GLY A 41 20.15 -0.01 -2.64
C GLY A 41 21.32 -0.05 -3.60
N LYS A 42 22.34 0.73 -3.28
CA LYS A 42 23.56 0.84 -4.09
C LYS A 42 24.80 0.70 -3.23
N LEU A 43 25.80 0.02 -3.76
CA LEU A 43 27.12 -0.07 -3.16
C LEU A 43 28.14 0.52 -4.13
N TYR A 44 28.98 1.43 -3.64
CA TYR A 44 30.01 2.08 -4.44
C TYR A 44 31.40 1.64 -3.99
N PHE A 45 32.22 1.13 -4.90
CA PHE A 45 33.66 0.98 -4.68
C PHE A 45 34.43 2.15 -5.29
N GLY A 46 35.47 2.61 -4.61
CA GLY A 46 36.27 3.77 -5.00
C GLY A 46 35.82 5.07 -4.34
N VAL A 47 34.98 4.98 -3.30
CA VAL A 47 34.46 6.12 -2.52
C VAL A 47 34.66 5.81 -1.05
N ARG A 48 35.28 6.71 -0.30
CA ARG A 48 35.47 6.55 1.15
C ARG A 48 34.15 6.76 1.91
N PRO A 49 34.04 6.26 3.16
CA PRO A 49 32.85 6.50 3.99
C PRO A 49 32.52 7.99 4.22
N ASP A 50 33.52 8.89 4.12
CA ASP A 50 33.34 10.34 4.19
C ASP A 50 32.82 10.98 2.88
N GLY A 51 32.47 10.16 1.88
CA GLY A 51 31.98 10.58 0.57
C GLY A 51 33.09 10.96 -0.43
N ARG A 52 34.37 10.95 -0.03
CA ARG A 52 35.47 11.33 -0.93
C ARG A 52 35.75 10.24 -1.97
N VAL A 53 35.65 10.60 -3.24
CA VAL A 53 36.03 9.74 -4.37
C VAL A 53 37.54 9.53 -4.41
N VAL A 54 38.01 8.30 -4.25
CA VAL A 54 39.43 7.91 -4.38
C VAL A 54 39.74 7.25 -5.71
N GLY A 55 38.73 6.66 -6.35
CA GLY A 55 38.86 6.00 -7.65
C GLY A 55 39.49 4.61 -7.59
N LEU A 56 39.36 3.87 -8.68
CA LEU A 56 39.88 2.52 -8.87
C LEU A 56 40.47 2.36 -10.27
N THR A 57 41.40 1.43 -10.41
CA THR A 57 41.75 0.87 -11.72
C THR A 57 40.74 -0.22 -12.05
N VAL A 58 39.87 0.03 -13.02
CA VAL A 58 38.84 -0.92 -13.45
C VAL A 58 39.33 -1.65 -14.71
N ALA A 59 39.18 -2.97 -14.69
CA ALA A 59 39.42 -3.86 -15.82
C ALA A 59 38.28 -4.88 -15.92
N ASP A 60 38.09 -5.54 -17.06
CA ASP A 60 36.99 -6.52 -17.26
C ASP A 60 36.97 -7.63 -16.18
N SER A 61 38.15 -8.07 -15.73
CA SER A 61 38.30 -9.06 -14.66
C SER A 61 37.71 -8.61 -13.32
N THR A 62 37.52 -7.30 -13.12
CA THR A 62 36.98 -6.70 -11.91
C THR A 62 35.49 -7.01 -11.75
N PHE A 63 34.71 -6.82 -12.82
CA PHE A 63 33.28 -7.13 -12.84
C PHE A 63 33.05 -8.63 -12.62
N LEU A 64 33.86 -9.46 -13.28
CA LEU A 64 33.80 -10.91 -13.14
C LEU A 64 34.09 -11.35 -11.70
N LYS A 65 35.13 -10.79 -11.07
CA LYS A 65 35.49 -11.08 -9.68
C LYS A 65 34.37 -10.76 -8.69
N ILE A 66 33.75 -9.58 -8.83
CA ILE A 66 32.62 -9.18 -7.96
C ILE A 66 31.45 -10.14 -8.17
N SER A 67 31.05 -10.36 -9.42
CA SER A 67 29.90 -11.22 -9.77
C SER A 67 30.09 -12.66 -9.29
N GLN A 68 31.27 -13.24 -9.48
CA GLN A 68 31.58 -14.60 -9.01
C GLN A 68 31.50 -14.71 -7.49
N LYS A 69 32.10 -13.75 -6.77
CA LYS A 69 32.13 -13.80 -5.31
C LYS A 69 30.74 -13.62 -4.69
N VAL A 70 29.94 -12.74 -5.29
CA VAL A 70 28.52 -12.57 -4.94
C VAL A 70 27.77 -13.90 -5.11
N ARG A 71 27.83 -14.55 -6.28
CA ARG A 71 27.15 -15.84 -6.51
C ARG A 71 27.62 -16.96 -5.58
N GLN A 72 28.92 -16.98 -5.27
CA GLN A 72 29.50 -18.02 -4.43
C GLN A 72 29.01 -17.92 -2.98
N LYS A 73 29.04 -16.71 -2.40
CA LYS A 73 28.83 -16.50 -0.96
C LYS A 73 27.39 -16.16 -0.57
N LEU A 74 26.63 -15.52 -1.47
CA LEU A 74 25.25 -15.13 -1.18
C LEU A 74 24.26 -16.22 -1.61
N LYS A 75 23.36 -16.58 -0.70
CA LYS A 75 22.26 -17.53 -0.93
C LYS A 75 20.94 -16.93 -0.40
N PRO A 76 19.80 -17.03 -1.10
CA PRO A 76 19.63 -17.48 -2.47
C PRO A 76 20.52 -16.72 -3.47
N GLU A 77 20.85 -17.36 -4.60
CA GLU A 77 21.77 -16.75 -5.57
C GLU A 77 21.16 -15.52 -6.23
N ILE A 78 21.99 -14.49 -6.43
CA ILE A 78 21.60 -13.25 -7.10
C ILE A 78 22.58 -12.89 -8.22
N ILE A 79 22.09 -12.08 -9.16
CA ILE A 79 22.90 -11.48 -10.22
C ILE A 79 22.81 -9.96 -10.04
N PRO A 80 23.83 -9.31 -9.47
CA PRO A 80 23.81 -7.87 -9.30
C PRO A 80 24.06 -7.16 -10.63
N GLU A 81 23.46 -5.98 -10.81
CA GLU A 81 23.83 -5.08 -11.90
C GLU A 81 25.06 -4.28 -11.47
N ILE A 82 26.15 -4.36 -12.24
CA ILE A 82 27.43 -3.72 -11.92
C ILE A 82 27.78 -2.76 -13.05
N LYS A 83 28.10 -1.51 -12.71
CA LYS A 83 28.43 -0.44 -13.66
C LYS A 83 29.74 0.23 -13.26
N GLU A 84 30.57 0.58 -14.25
CA GLU A 84 31.63 1.57 -14.04
C GLU A 84 31.06 2.98 -14.27
N ARG A 85 31.47 3.92 -13.44
CA ARG A 85 31.18 5.35 -13.60
C ARG A 85 32.47 6.15 -13.48
N SER A 86 32.49 7.32 -14.12
CA SER A 86 33.55 8.32 -13.92
C SER A 86 32.99 9.47 -13.08
N ASP A 87 33.66 9.77 -11.96
CA ASP A 87 33.39 10.98 -11.16
C ASP A 87 34.71 11.71 -10.89
N GLY A 88 34.76 13.00 -11.18
CA GLY A 88 35.99 13.80 -11.07
C GLY A 88 37.17 13.25 -11.87
N GLY A 89 36.91 12.55 -12.98
CA GLY A 89 37.94 11.89 -13.80
C GLY A 89 38.51 10.60 -13.20
N ARG A 90 37.92 10.10 -12.10
CA ARG A 90 38.28 8.83 -11.45
C ARG A 90 37.21 7.78 -11.72
N SER A 91 37.62 6.56 -12.04
CA SER A 91 36.69 5.43 -12.20
C SER A 91 36.23 4.89 -10.85
N ILE A 92 34.93 4.64 -10.72
CA ILE A 92 34.31 3.99 -9.56
C ILE A 92 33.42 2.84 -10.06
N ILE A 93 33.10 1.90 -9.17
CA ILE A 93 32.18 0.80 -9.48
C ILE A 93 30.91 1.00 -8.67
N GLU A 94 29.77 1.08 -9.36
CA GLU A 94 28.43 1.06 -8.77
C GLU A 94 27.86 -0.36 -8.90
N VAL A 95 27.57 -1.00 -7.78
CA VAL A 95 26.76 -2.22 -7.71
C VAL A 95 25.35 -1.79 -7.34
N ILE A 96 24.36 -2.15 -8.16
CA ILE A 96 22.94 -1.88 -7.93
C ILE A 96 22.31 -3.17 -7.42
N ILE A 97 21.73 -3.08 -6.23
CA ILE A 97 21.10 -4.19 -5.51
C ILE A 97 19.60 -3.93 -5.50
N SER A 98 18.84 -4.70 -6.26
CA SER A 98 17.38 -4.70 -6.14
C SER A 98 16.96 -5.28 -4.79
N GLU A 99 15.84 -4.81 -4.25
CA GLU A 99 15.22 -5.45 -3.09
C GLU A 99 15.03 -6.95 -3.33
N GLY A 100 15.50 -7.75 -2.37
CA GLY A 100 15.46 -9.20 -2.48
C GLY A 100 14.04 -9.73 -2.39
N THR A 101 13.64 -10.57 -3.34
CA THR A 101 12.28 -11.17 -3.37
C THR A 101 12.20 -12.52 -2.67
N HIS A 102 13.34 -13.08 -2.24
CA HIS A 102 13.43 -14.37 -1.57
C HIS A 102 14.09 -14.26 -0.19
N LYS A 103 13.71 -13.23 0.58
CA LYS A 103 14.25 -13.03 1.93
C LYS A 103 13.89 -14.24 2.82
N PRO A 104 14.78 -14.70 3.71
CA PRO A 104 16.08 -14.11 4.02
C PRO A 104 17.19 -14.57 3.06
N TYR A 105 18.06 -13.64 2.70
CA TYR A 105 19.36 -13.89 2.09
C TYR A 105 20.42 -14.04 3.18
N PHE A 106 21.45 -14.81 2.87
CA PHE A 106 22.54 -15.19 3.74
C PHE A 106 23.85 -14.97 3.02
N VAL A 107 24.87 -14.49 3.73
CA VAL A 107 26.27 -14.54 3.31
C VAL A 107 27.01 -15.48 4.24
N ASP A 108 27.67 -16.50 3.67
CA ASP A 108 28.41 -17.51 4.44
C ASP A 108 27.56 -18.13 5.59
N GLY A 109 26.25 -18.33 5.34
CA GLY A 109 25.31 -18.93 6.30
C GLY A 109 24.68 -17.98 7.33
N VAL A 110 25.01 -16.69 7.30
CA VAL A 110 24.47 -15.69 8.25
C VAL A 110 23.64 -14.65 7.52
N ALA A 111 22.43 -14.38 8.02
CA ALA A 111 21.56 -13.32 7.52
C ALA A 111 21.88 -11.99 8.21
N TYR A 112 21.94 -10.91 7.41
CA TYR A 112 22.12 -9.54 7.89
C TYR A 112 20.96 -8.66 7.45
N ILE A 113 20.68 -7.58 8.18
CA ILE A 113 19.67 -6.57 7.85
C ILE A 113 20.22 -5.18 8.13
N ARG A 114 19.74 -4.16 7.42
CA ARG A 114 20.13 -2.77 7.67
C ARG A 114 19.50 -2.25 8.96
N SER A 115 20.28 -1.50 9.72
CA SER A 115 19.84 -0.68 10.85
C SER A 115 20.51 0.69 10.70
N GLY A 116 19.79 1.68 10.15
CA GLY A 116 20.42 2.90 9.68
C GLY A 116 21.46 2.62 8.58
N SER A 117 22.65 3.21 8.71
CA SER A 117 23.78 2.97 7.79
C SER A 117 24.58 1.70 8.10
N GLU A 118 24.22 0.93 9.13
CA GLU A 118 24.96 -0.27 9.53
C GLU A 118 24.28 -1.57 9.07
N SER A 119 25.09 -2.61 8.88
CA SER A 119 24.66 -3.97 8.56
C SER A 119 24.81 -4.85 9.80
N VAL A 120 23.69 -5.20 10.44
CA VAL A 120 23.66 -6.01 11.69
C VAL A 120 23.19 -7.42 11.41
N LYS A 121 23.59 -8.38 12.27
CA LYS A 121 23.03 -9.74 12.20
C LYS A 121 21.52 -9.67 12.37
N MET A 122 20.79 -10.37 11.51
CA MET A 122 19.34 -10.41 11.56
C MET A 122 18.89 -11.00 12.90
N PRO A 123 18.00 -10.31 13.65
CA PRO A 123 17.45 -10.85 14.88
C PRO A 123 16.74 -12.20 14.64
N PRO A 124 16.81 -13.15 15.59
CA PRO A 124 16.23 -14.49 15.41
C PRO A 124 14.72 -14.48 15.10
N ASP A 125 13.96 -13.59 15.73
CA ASP A 125 12.52 -13.43 15.52
C ASP A 125 12.19 -12.98 14.08
N VAL A 126 12.92 -11.97 13.56
CA VAL A 126 12.80 -11.52 12.17
C VAL A 126 13.18 -12.64 11.20
N LEU A 127 14.27 -13.36 11.48
CA LEU A 127 14.72 -14.48 10.67
C LEU A 127 13.68 -15.60 10.60
N THR A 128 13.16 -16.02 11.75
CA THR A 128 12.11 -17.04 11.84
C THR A 128 10.86 -16.62 11.06
N ARG A 129 10.42 -15.36 11.20
CA ARG A 129 9.29 -14.82 10.44
C ARG A 129 9.49 -14.95 8.94
N LEU A 130 10.63 -14.50 8.42
CA LEU A 130 10.94 -14.56 6.98
C LEU A 130 11.01 -15.99 6.45
N ILE A 131 11.56 -16.94 7.23
CA ILE A 131 11.61 -18.35 6.86
C ILE A 131 10.20 -18.95 6.80
N MET A 132 9.35 -18.67 7.78
CA MET A 132 7.96 -19.15 7.79
C MET A 132 7.17 -18.61 6.59
N GLU A 133 7.33 -17.32 6.28
CA GLU A 133 6.71 -16.68 5.11
C GLU A 133 7.17 -17.34 3.78
N GLN A 134 8.47 -17.64 3.64
CA GLN A 134 9.03 -18.37 2.50
C GLN A 134 8.41 -19.77 2.32
N GLN A 135 8.23 -20.49 3.43
CA GLN A 135 7.62 -21.84 3.42
C GLN A 135 6.09 -21.78 3.21
N GLY A 136 5.52 -20.59 3.08
CA GLY A 136 4.09 -20.41 2.91
C GLY A 136 3.28 -20.83 4.13
N TYR A 137 3.88 -20.79 5.31
CA TYR A 137 3.17 -20.96 6.57
C TYR A 137 2.10 -19.89 6.71
N SER A 138 0.96 -20.26 7.29
CA SER A 138 -0.18 -19.38 7.49
C SER A 138 -0.79 -19.71 8.84
N TRP A 139 -0.63 -18.79 9.78
CA TRP A 139 -1.00 -18.96 11.19
C TRP A 139 -2.49 -19.28 11.38
N ASP A 140 -3.35 -18.80 10.47
CA ASP A 140 -4.78 -19.04 10.51
C ASP A 140 -5.16 -20.53 10.31
N ARG A 141 -4.24 -21.35 9.81
CA ARG A 141 -4.39 -22.82 9.64
C ARG A 141 -4.03 -23.63 10.87
N ASP A 142 -3.35 -23.02 11.83
CA ASP A 142 -2.94 -23.73 13.04
C ASP A 142 -4.13 -24.02 13.94
N ILE A 143 -4.00 -25.09 14.73
CA ILE A 143 -5.00 -25.47 15.71
C ILE A 143 -5.08 -24.38 16.78
N CYS A 144 -6.29 -23.86 17.00
CA CYS A 144 -6.56 -22.90 18.05
C CYS A 144 -6.59 -23.63 19.41
N ALA A 145 -5.56 -23.41 20.22
CA ALA A 145 -5.42 -24.09 21.50
C ALA A 145 -6.58 -23.73 22.46
N GLY A 146 -7.20 -24.76 23.04
CA GLY A 146 -8.30 -24.60 23.99
C GLY A 146 -9.67 -24.30 23.36
N ALA A 147 -9.76 -24.21 22.04
CA ALA A 147 -11.03 -24.05 21.33
C ALA A 147 -11.78 -25.38 21.14
N SER A 148 -13.11 -25.31 21.17
CA SER A 148 -14.01 -26.45 20.96
C SER A 148 -15.16 -26.08 20.03
N LEU A 149 -15.86 -27.08 19.46
CA LEU A 149 -17.04 -26.86 18.60
C LEU A 149 -18.15 -26.00 19.28
N GLN A 150 -18.20 -25.94 20.61
CA GLN A 150 -19.16 -25.11 21.35
C GLN A 150 -18.86 -23.61 21.19
N ASP A 151 -17.62 -23.24 20.91
CA ASP A 151 -17.19 -21.86 20.69
C ASP A 151 -17.61 -21.34 19.30
N ILE A 152 -18.06 -22.21 18.40
CA ILE A 152 -18.58 -21.84 17.07
C ILE A 152 -20.06 -21.46 17.17
N ASP A 153 -20.45 -20.46 16.38
CA ASP A 153 -21.84 -20.10 16.14
C ASP A 153 -22.38 -20.81 14.88
N PRO A 154 -23.27 -21.81 15.03
CA PRO A 154 -23.88 -22.51 13.90
C PRO A 154 -24.64 -21.59 12.94
N ALA A 155 -25.21 -20.48 13.44
CA ALA A 155 -25.95 -19.55 12.60
C ALA A 155 -25.02 -18.82 11.61
N LEU A 156 -23.80 -18.48 12.06
CA LEU A 156 -22.80 -17.87 11.17
C LEU A 156 -22.37 -18.86 10.09
N VAL A 157 -22.10 -20.12 10.43
CA VAL A 157 -21.74 -21.17 9.47
C VAL A 157 -22.87 -21.36 8.44
N LYS A 158 -24.11 -21.53 8.90
CA LYS A 158 -25.27 -21.68 8.02
C LYS A 158 -25.47 -20.48 7.09
N SER A 159 -25.38 -19.26 7.62
CA SER A 159 -25.50 -18.03 6.82
C SER A 159 -24.40 -17.92 5.76
N TYR A 160 -23.19 -18.34 6.11
CA TYR A 160 -22.05 -18.38 5.20
C TYR A 160 -22.27 -19.39 4.07
N LEU A 161 -22.67 -20.63 4.39
CA LEU A 161 -22.93 -21.66 3.39
C LEU A 161 -24.05 -21.23 2.42
N ALA A 162 -25.15 -20.66 2.94
CA ALA A 162 -26.22 -20.13 2.11
C ALA A 162 -25.72 -19.05 1.13
N ARG A 163 -24.92 -18.10 1.63
CA ARG A 163 -24.34 -17.05 0.78
C ARG A 163 -23.36 -17.61 -0.25
N ALA A 164 -22.46 -18.50 0.17
CA ALA A 164 -21.45 -19.09 -0.70
C ALA A 164 -22.08 -19.96 -1.81
N LEU A 165 -23.14 -20.71 -1.49
CA LEU A 165 -23.94 -21.45 -2.46
C LEU A 165 -24.61 -20.50 -3.45
N GLN A 166 -25.22 -19.41 -2.97
CA GLN A 166 -25.89 -18.43 -3.82
C GLN A 166 -24.94 -17.72 -4.79
N VAL A 167 -23.76 -17.32 -4.32
CA VAL A 167 -22.88 -16.42 -5.09
C VAL A 167 -21.77 -17.14 -5.86
N ARG A 168 -21.36 -18.34 -5.43
CA ARG A 168 -20.27 -19.12 -6.04
C ARG A 168 -20.64 -20.59 -6.31
N HIS A 169 -21.85 -21.04 -5.95
CA HIS A 169 -22.30 -22.42 -6.17
C HIS A 169 -21.35 -23.46 -5.56
N ILE A 170 -20.92 -23.24 -4.31
CA ILE A 170 -20.11 -24.24 -3.60
C ILE A 170 -20.94 -25.52 -3.38
N ASP A 171 -20.26 -26.67 -3.38
CA ASP A 171 -20.89 -27.98 -3.17
C ASP A 171 -21.04 -28.31 -1.68
N LEU A 172 -21.73 -27.42 -0.94
CA LEU A 172 -22.05 -27.60 0.48
C LEU A 172 -23.43 -27.02 0.74
N ASP A 173 -24.32 -27.85 1.28
CA ASP A 173 -25.69 -27.44 1.61
C ASP A 173 -25.72 -26.60 2.90
N PRO A 174 -26.54 -25.54 3.00
CA PRO A 174 -26.65 -24.73 4.22
C PRO A 174 -27.09 -25.50 5.47
N ASP A 175 -27.74 -26.65 5.32
CA ASP A 175 -28.15 -27.55 6.40
C ASP A 175 -27.13 -28.66 6.70
N THR A 176 -25.96 -28.63 6.04
CA THR A 176 -24.82 -29.51 6.38
C THR A 176 -24.47 -29.36 7.87
N PRO A 177 -24.25 -30.48 8.61
CA PRO A 177 -23.80 -30.41 10.00
C PRO A 177 -22.55 -29.55 10.16
N VAL A 178 -22.51 -28.73 11.21
CA VAL A 178 -21.44 -27.73 11.43
C VAL A 178 -20.05 -28.35 11.37
N GLU A 179 -19.85 -29.49 12.05
CA GLU A 179 -18.56 -30.18 12.07
C GLU A 179 -18.10 -30.58 10.66
N THR A 180 -18.98 -31.25 9.90
CA THR A 180 -18.72 -31.64 8.51
C THR A 180 -18.47 -30.44 7.60
N ALA A 181 -19.20 -29.34 7.80
CA ALA A 181 -18.99 -28.10 7.05
C ALA A 181 -17.61 -27.50 7.36
N LEU A 182 -17.20 -27.46 8.63
CA LEU A 182 -15.89 -26.94 9.03
C LEU A 182 -14.76 -27.83 8.51
N GLU A 183 -14.87 -29.15 8.53
CA GLU A 183 -13.90 -30.07 7.92
C GLU A 183 -13.77 -29.82 6.41
N SER A 184 -14.90 -29.74 5.70
CA SER A 184 -14.92 -29.50 4.24
C SER A 184 -14.33 -28.15 3.85
N LEU A 185 -14.34 -27.17 4.77
CA LEU A 185 -13.75 -25.85 4.60
C LEU A 185 -12.30 -25.75 5.12
N GLU A 186 -11.69 -26.86 5.54
CA GLU A 186 -10.36 -26.91 6.20
C GLU A 186 -10.26 -26.09 7.51
N LEU A 187 -11.40 -25.83 8.15
CA LEU A 187 -11.50 -25.09 9.41
C LEU A 187 -11.52 -26.02 10.64
N LEU A 188 -11.64 -27.32 10.43
CA LEU A 188 -11.45 -28.35 11.43
C LEU A 188 -10.32 -29.29 10.96
N LYS A 189 -9.31 -29.49 11.80
CA LYS A 189 -8.16 -30.36 11.53
C LYS A 189 -7.97 -31.29 12.72
N GLU A 190 -7.94 -32.59 12.47
CA GLU A 190 -7.77 -33.62 13.52
C GLU A 190 -8.81 -33.48 14.64
N GLY A 191 -10.06 -33.15 14.28
CA GLY A 191 -11.17 -32.91 15.22
C GLY A 191 -11.03 -31.63 16.05
N LYS A 192 -10.06 -30.75 15.76
CA LYS A 192 -9.82 -29.50 16.47
C LYS A 192 -9.96 -28.28 15.55
N LEU A 193 -10.45 -27.19 16.10
CA LEU A 193 -10.69 -25.95 15.35
C LEU A 193 -9.38 -25.26 15.00
N THR A 194 -9.32 -24.69 13.80
CA THR A 194 -8.23 -23.79 13.42
C THR A 194 -8.45 -22.38 13.96
N ASN A 195 -7.40 -21.56 13.98
CA ASN A 195 -7.51 -20.13 14.29
C ASN A 195 -8.49 -19.42 13.36
N ALA A 196 -8.47 -19.73 12.06
CA ALA A 196 -9.43 -19.21 11.08
C ALA A 196 -10.88 -19.54 11.47
N ALA A 197 -11.16 -20.76 11.92
CA ALA A 197 -12.50 -21.19 12.29
C ALA A 197 -13.09 -20.30 13.40
N ILE A 198 -12.28 -20.02 14.41
CA ILE A 198 -12.65 -19.14 15.52
C ILE A 198 -12.82 -17.70 15.05
N LEU A 199 -11.91 -17.18 14.22
CA LEU A 199 -12.01 -15.80 13.73
C LEU A 199 -13.20 -15.57 12.78
N LEU A 200 -13.58 -16.58 12.00
CA LEU A 200 -14.66 -16.49 11.01
C LEU A 200 -16.03 -16.81 11.59
N PHE A 201 -16.12 -17.77 12.51
CA PHE A 201 -17.40 -18.33 12.98
C PHE A 201 -17.50 -18.46 14.50
N GLY A 202 -16.51 -17.98 15.25
CA GLY A 202 -16.56 -18.00 16.71
C GLY A 202 -17.61 -17.05 17.29
N ARG A 203 -18.27 -17.47 18.36
CA ARG A 203 -19.21 -16.65 19.14
C ARG A 203 -18.52 -15.46 19.80
N ASN A 204 -17.30 -15.68 20.28
CA ASN A 204 -16.44 -14.67 20.87
C ASN A 204 -14.98 -14.95 20.49
N PRO A 205 -14.55 -14.59 19.27
CA PRO A 205 -13.19 -14.88 18.80
C PRO A 205 -12.12 -14.24 19.67
N GLN A 206 -12.44 -13.11 20.30
CA GLN A 206 -11.52 -12.37 21.16
C GLN A 206 -11.20 -13.11 22.47
N LYS A 207 -11.94 -14.16 22.84
CA LYS A 207 -11.52 -15.09 23.92
C LYS A 207 -10.19 -15.79 23.60
N PHE A 208 -9.93 -16.04 22.33
CA PHE A 208 -8.75 -16.78 21.85
C PHE A 208 -7.70 -15.88 21.22
N VAL A 209 -8.14 -14.78 20.61
CA VAL A 209 -7.29 -13.79 19.94
C VAL A 209 -7.77 -12.40 20.36
N ASP A 210 -7.38 -11.95 21.55
CA ASP A 210 -7.93 -10.74 22.20
C ASP A 210 -7.87 -9.50 21.31
N GLN A 211 -6.75 -9.33 20.63
CA GLN A 211 -6.48 -8.23 19.72
C GLN A 211 -7.24 -8.30 18.39
N ALA A 212 -8.00 -9.37 18.10
CA ALA A 212 -8.74 -9.53 16.84
C ALA A 212 -9.96 -8.60 16.79
N GLU A 213 -9.73 -7.30 16.82
CA GLU A 213 -10.73 -6.24 16.76
C GLU A 213 -10.31 -5.15 15.77
N ILE A 214 -11.27 -4.35 15.33
CA ILE A 214 -11.03 -3.14 14.55
C ILE A 214 -11.44 -1.94 15.40
N ARG A 215 -10.51 -1.03 15.65
CA ARG A 215 -10.78 0.22 16.38
C ARG A 215 -11.04 1.33 15.39
N CYS A 216 -12.24 1.88 15.40
CA CYS A 216 -12.63 2.97 14.53
C CYS A 216 -12.79 4.26 15.33
N ALA A 217 -12.24 5.37 14.83
CA ALA A 217 -12.41 6.68 15.46
C ALA A 217 -12.52 7.78 14.40
N LYS A 218 -13.40 8.75 14.65
CA LYS A 218 -13.48 10.01 13.91
C LYS A 218 -12.95 11.15 14.76
N PHE A 219 -11.89 11.81 14.31
CA PHE A 219 -11.19 12.87 15.03
C PHE A 219 -11.65 14.26 14.58
N ARG A 220 -11.55 15.24 15.47
CA ARG A 220 -11.76 16.68 15.19
C ARG A 220 -10.45 17.37 14.82
N GLY A 221 -9.82 16.93 13.73
CA GLY A 221 -8.59 17.51 13.21
C GLY A 221 -7.85 16.52 12.32
N ASP A 222 -6.54 16.66 12.22
CA ASP A 222 -5.70 15.94 11.25
C ASP A 222 -4.72 14.94 11.88
N ASP A 223 -4.82 14.71 13.19
CA ASP A 223 -3.96 13.76 13.92
C ASP A 223 -4.68 13.13 15.13
N VAL A 224 -4.07 12.06 15.66
CA VAL A 224 -4.61 11.25 16.76
C VAL A 224 -4.58 11.92 18.14
N THR A 225 -3.89 13.06 18.28
CA THR A 225 -3.86 13.84 19.53
C THR A 225 -5.13 14.69 19.71
N GLN A 226 -5.91 14.84 18.64
CA GLN A 226 -7.16 15.59 18.67
C GLN A 226 -8.30 14.80 19.33
N PRO A 227 -9.33 15.47 19.87
CA PRO A 227 -10.50 14.79 20.42
C PRO A 227 -11.25 13.97 19.35
N TYR A 228 -11.68 12.77 19.71
CA TYR A 228 -12.61 12.01 18.88
C TYR A 228 -14.05 12.55 19.02
N SER A 229 -14.74 12.70 17.90
CA SER A 229 -16.18 12.96 17.82
C SER A 229 -17.03 11.68 17.82
N ASN A 230 -16.43 10.55 17.44
CA ASN A 230 -17.08 9.25 17.43
C ASN A 230 -16.00 8.17 17.57
N MET A 231 -16.28 7.10 18.32
CA MET A 231 -15.37 5.96 18.48
C MET A 231 -16.18 4.69 18.62
N LYS A 232 -15.74 3.62 17.93
CA LYS A 232 -16.33 2.30 18.03
C LYS A 232 -15.23 1.23 18.00
N VAL A 233 -15.24 0.34 18.98
CA VAL A 233 -14.45 -0.90 18.94
C VAL A 233 -15.33 -2.01 18.39
N ILE A 234 -14.93 -2.58 17.25
CA ILE A 234 -15.69 -3.60 16.53
C ILE A 234 -15.08 -4.97 16.81
N ARG A 235 -15.82 -5.79 17.54
CA ARG A 235 -15.48 -7.17 17.95
C ARG A 235 -16.40 -8.19 17.27
N GLY A 236 -16.18 -9.48 17.55
CA GLY A 236 -16.93 -10.59 16.95
C GLY A 236 -16.22 -11.22 15.75
N ALA A 237 -16.95 -11.95 14.93
CA ALA A 237 -16.43 -12.64 13.76
C ALA A 237 -16.03 -11.69 12.63
N ILE A 238 -15.02 -12.07 11.84
CA ILE A 238 -14.40 -11.26 10.78
C ILE A 238 -15.41 -10.65 9.81
N VAL A 239 -16.39 -11.41 9.33
CA VAL A 239 -17.38 -10.91 8.36
C VAL A 239 -18.17 -9.74 8.95
N ALA A 240 -18.61 -9.90 10.21
CA ALA A 240 -19.29 -8.83 10.93
C ALA A 240 -18.38 -7.63 11.20
N GLN A 241 -17.08 -7.85 11.44
CA GLN A 241 -16.13 -6.75 11.60
C GLN A 241 -15.99 -5.93 10.31
N ILE A 242 -15.88 -6.59 9.15
CA ILE A 242 -15.80 -5.93 7.85
C ILE A 242 -17.06 -5.09 7.60
N ASP A 243 -18.24 -5.70 7.72
CA ASP A 243 -19.52 -5.04 7.43
C ASP A 243 -19.78 -3.85 8.37
N GLN A 244 -19.50 -4.00 9.66
CA GLN A 244 -19.66 -2.92 10.64
C GLN A 244 -18.63 -1.80 10.46
N THR A 245 -17.42 -2.13 10.00
CA THR A 245 -16.39 -1.12 9.72
C THR A 245 -16.77 -0.29 8.51
N GLU A 246 -17.24 -0.93 7.44
CA GLU A 246 -17.79 -0.23 6.28
C GLU A 246 -18.94 0.71 6.71
N GLN A 247 -19.87 0.22 7.52
CA GLN A 247 -20.98 1.03 7.99
C GLN A 247 -20.49 2.23 8.82
N PHE A 248 -19.54 2.01 9.74
CA PHE A 248 -18.95 3.08 10.53
C PHE A 248 -18.31 4.15 9.64
N ILE A 249 -17.56 3.76 8.61
CA ILE A 249 -16.94 4.71 7.67
C ILE A 249 -18.05 5.53 6.98
N ARG A 250 -19.07 4.86 6.42
CA ARG A 250 -20.20 5.54 5.75
C ARG A 250 -20.93 6.53 6.64
N ASP A 251 -21.13 6.19 7.91
CA ASP A 251 -21.82 7.06 8.86
C ASP A 251 -21.00 8.30 9.26
N ASN A 252 -19.69 8.28 9.00
CA ASN A 252 -18.75 9.29 9.49
C ASN A 252 -18.07 10.12 8.38
N ILE A 253 -18.21 9.75 7.11
CA ILE A 253 -17.68 10.52 5.96
C ILE A 253 -18.78 11.32 5.26
N ALA A 254 -18.40 12.36 4.52
CA ALA A 254 -19.38 13.15 3.78
C ALA A 254 -19.98 12.37 2.59
N LYS A 255 -21.24 12.65 2.30
CA LYS A 255 -21.96 12.17 1.11
C LYS A 255 -22.58 13.36 0.39
N ALA A 256 -21.90 13.83 -0.64
CA ALA A 256 -22.44 14.86 -1.52
C ALA A 256 -23.53 14.25 -2.39
N ALA A 257 -24.56 15.04 -2.72
CA ALA A 257 -25.53 14.63 -3.71
C ALA A 257 -26.08 15.82 -4.49
N TRP A 258 -26.24 15.65 -5.80
CA TRP A 258 -26.72 16.67 -6.71
C TRP A 258 -27.54 16.05 -7.84
N ILE A 259 -28.30 16.86 -8.55
CA ILE A 259 -28.99 16.44 -9.77
C ILE A 259 -28.23 17.09 -10.94
N PRO A 260 -27.50 16.32 -11.77
CA PRO A 260 -26.85 16.87 -12.96
C PRO A 260 -27.87 17.58 -13.85
N LYS A 261 -27.53 18.73 -14.45
CA LYS A 261 -28.45 19.49 -15.33
C LYS A 261 -29.03 18.65 -16.48
N GLU A 262 -28.32 17.60 -16.90
CA GLU A 262 -28.69 16.70 -18.00
C GLU A 262 -29.39 15.41 -17.54
N LYS A 263 -29.60 15.22 -16.24
CA LYS A 263 -30.23 14.00 -15.68
C LYS A 263 -31.39 14.38 -14.77
N PHE A 264 -32.42 13.53 -14.79
CA PHE A 264 -33.54 13.64 -13.84
C PHE A 264 -33.24 12.96 -12.50
N GLU A 265 -32.23 12.10 -12.46
CA GLU A 265 -31.87 11.31 -11.28
C GLU A 265 -30.80 12.00 -10.44
N ARG A 266 -30.96 11.92 -9.11
CA ARG A 266 -29.99 12.38 -8.12
C ARG A 266 -28.76 11.49 -8.15
N GLU A 267 -27.59 12.09 -8.35
CA GLU A 267 -26.31 11.44 -8.16
C GLU A 267 -25.83 11.65 -6.73
N GLU A 268 -25.23 10.63 -6.15
CA GLU A 268 -24.62 10.67 -4.83
C GLU A 268 -23.15 10.28 -4.94
N SER A 269 -22.27 11.08 -4.34
CA SER A 269 -20.84 10.80 -4.26
C SER A 269 -20.37 10.84 -2.81
N TRP A 270 -19.84 9.71 -2.37
CA TRP A 270 -19.16 9.60 -1.10
C TRP A 270 -17.79 10.27 -1.18
N GLU A 271 -17.36 10.84 -0.05
CA GLU A 271 -16.06 11.50 0.08
C GLU A 271 -14.91 10.60 -0.39
N TYR A 272 -14.99 9.32 -0.01
CA TYR A 272 -14.12 8.25 -0.48
C TYR A 272 -14.97 7.18 -1.17
N PRO A 273 -14.51 6.57 -2.28
CA PRO A 273 -15.30 5.57 -2.98
C PRO A 273 -15.52 4.34 -2.09
N PRO A 274 -16.76 3.87 -1.89
CA PRO A 274 -17.01 2.75 -0.99
C PRO A 274 -16.32 1.45 -1.36
N ASP A 275 -16.22 1.18 -2.66
CA ASP A 275 -15.50 0.00 -3.13
C ASP A 275 -13.99 0.06 -2.83
N ALA A 276 -13.43 1.28 -2.70
CA ALA A 276 -12.01 1.48 -2.43
C ALA A 276 -11.68 1.25 -0.95
N PHE A 277 -12.41 1.89 -0.01
CA PHE A 277 -12.16 1.65 1.41
C PHE A 277 -12.61 0.26 1.86
N ARG A 278 -13.66 -0.33 1.24
CA ARG A 278 -14.04 -1.72 1.50
C ARG A 278 -12.91 -2.68 1.17
N GLU A 279 -12.27 -2.50 0.01
CA GLU A 279 -11.09 -3.28 -0.39
C GLU A 279 -9.94 -3.13 0.62
N ALA A 280 -9.68 -1.91 1.10
CA ALA A 280 -8.66 -1.66 2.12
C ALA A 280 -8.97 -2.34 3.47
N VAL A 281 -10.22 -2.29 3.94
CA VAL A 281 -10.66 -2.97 5.18
C VAL A 281 -10.52 -4.48 5.05
N ILE A 282 -10.96 -5.05 3.92
CA ILE A 282 -10.86 -6.49 3.69
C ILE A 282 -9.39 -6.93 3.60
N ASN A 283 -8.55 -6.14 2.93
CA ASN A 283 -7.11 -6.41 2.87
C ASN A 283 -6.47 -6.34 4.26
N ALA A 284 -6.88 -5.38 5.11
CA ALA A 284 -6.39 -5.32 6.48
C ALA A 284 -6.67 -6.64 7.22
N VAL A 285 -7.90 -7.16 7.18
CA VAL A 285 -8.23 -8.45 7.80
C VAL A 285 -7.46 -9.63 7.17
N CYS A 286 -7.41 -9.74 5.84
CA CYS A 286 -6.74 -10.85 5.14
C CYS A 286 -5.22 -10.90 5.38
N HIS A 287 -4.59 -9.72 5.54
CA HIS A 287 -3.13 -9.59 5.62
C HIS A 287 -2.63 -9.25 7.03
N ARG A 288 -3.52 -9.06 8.00
CA ARG A 288 -3.20 -8.79 9.40
C ARG A 288 -2.28 -9.86 9.98
N ASP A 289 -1.26 -9.40 10.70
CA ASP A 289 -0.56 -10.23 11.65
C ASP A 289 -1.43 -10.42 12.91
N TYR A 290 -2.12 -11.56 13.01
CA TYR A 290 -2.94 -11.91 14.16
C TYR A 290 -2.13 -12.29 15.40
N GLN A 291 -0.82 -12.45 15.29
CA GLN A 291 0.08 -12.72 16.41
C GLN A 291 0.60 -11.43 17.05
N SER A 292 0.59 -10.31 16.31
CA SER A 292 0.90 -8.99 16.86
C SER A 292 -0.10 -8.58 17.95
N SER A 293 0.34 -7.83 18.96
CA SER A 293 -0.54 -7.21 19.97
C SER A 293 -1.28 -5.98 19.45
N GLY A 294 -0.90 -5.46 18.28
CA GLY A 294 -1.59 -4.35 17.63
C GLY A 294 -2.97 -4.74 17.10
N ASN A 295 -3.83 -3.76 16.83
CA ASN A 295 -5.14 -3.96 16.20
C ASN A 295 -5.22 -3.17 14.90
N VAL A 296 -6.18 -3.53 14.03
CA VAL A 296 -6.48 -2.70 12.87
C VAL A 296 -7.13 -1.42 13.38
N GLN A 297 -6.64 -0.28 12.92
CA GLN A 297 -7.19 1.03 13.27
C GLN A 297 -7.74 1.71 12.03
N VAL A 298 -8.96 2.25 12.14
CA VAL A 298 -9.61 3.05 11.12
C VAL A 298 -9.81 4.45 11.68
N SER A 299 -8.99 5.38 11.22
CA SER A 299 -8.98 6.77 11.68
C SER A 299 -9.53 7.69 10.60
N ILE A 300 -10.61 8.40 10.92
CA ILE A 300 -11.23 9.40 10.05
C ILE A 300 -10.84 10.77 10.57
N PHE A 301 -10.03 11.48 9.81
CA PHE A 301 -9.58 12.84 10.06
C PHE A 301 -10.36 13.84 9.20
N THR A 302 -10.07 15.13 9.36
CA THR A 302 -10.71 16.19 8.57
C THR A 302 -10.30 16.10 7.09
N ASN A 303 -9.07 15.66 6.84
CA ASN A 303 -8.45 15.63 5.51
C ASN A 303 -8.05 14.22 5.03
N SER A 304 -8.25 13.16 5.82
CA SER A 304 -7.89 11.79 5.43
C SER A 304 -8.74 10.71 6.11
N LEU A 305 -8.84 9.57 5.43
CA LEU A 305 -9.21 8.29 6.02
C LEU A 305 -7.97 7.39 6.03
N GLU A 306 -7.58 6.90 7.21
CA GLU A 306 -6.39 6.09 7.41
C GLU A 306 -6.78 4.71 7.96
N ILE A 307 -6.25 3.66 7.34
CA ILE A 307 -6.43 2.27 7.76
C ILE A 307 -5.04 1.71 8.07
N LEU A 308 -4.74 1.58 9.35
CA LEU A 308 -3.51 1.00 9.87
C LEU A 308 -3.73 -0.49 10.15
N ASN A 309 -2.85 -1.34 9.64
CA ASN A 309 -2.93 -2.78 9.76
C ASN A 309 -1.63 -3.36 10.35
N PRO A 310 -1.70 -4.16 11.42
CA PRO A 310 -0.54 -4.85 11.96
C PRO A 310 0.11 -5.78 10.94
N GLY A 311 1.43 -5.63 10.79
CA GLY A 311 2.25 -6.43 9.90
C GLY A 311 2.59 -5.71 8.60
N LEU A 312 3.79 -6.04 8.11
CA LEU A 312 4.37 -5.50 6.88
C LEU A 312 3.91 -6.27 5.63
N LEU A 313 4.26 -5.73 4.46
CA LEU A 313 4.10 -6.45 3.20
C LEU A 313 4.92 -7.75 3.21
N PRO A 314 4.46 -8.79 2.51
CA PRO A 314 5.29 -9.97 2.27
C PRO A 314 6.60 -9.53 1.62
N SER A 315 7.72 -10.12 2.05
CA SER A 315 9.07 -9.79 1.55
C SER A 315 9.26 -9.84 0.02
N THR A 316 8.34 -10.48 -0.71
CA THR A 316 8.31 -10.53 -2.17
C THR A 316 7.70 -9.29 -2.83
N LEU A 317 7.11 -8.36 -2.07
CA LEU A 317 6.38 -7.20 -2.56
C LEU A 317 6.96 -5.91 -1.98
N THR A 318 6.93 -4.86 -2.80
CA THR A 318 7.26 -3.48 -2.39
C THR A 318 6.02 -2.61 -2.47
N ILE A 319 6.06 -1.41 -1.90
CA ILE A 319 5.00 -0.40 -2.06
C ILE A 319 4.72 -0.10 -3.54
N GLU A 320 5.77 0.00 -4.37
CA GLU A 320 5.60 0.22 -5.81
C GLU A 320 4.92 -0.95 -6.52
N SER A 321 5.15 -2.17 -6.04
CA SER A 321 4.51 -3.38 -6.57
C SER A 321 2.99 -3.32 -6.47
N LEU A 322 2.44 -2.67 -5.42
CA LEU A 322 0.99 -2.54 -5.21
C LEU A 322 0.30 -1.68 -6.28
N LYS A 323 1.05 -0.84 -7.00
CA LYS A 323 0.53 -0.02 -8.10
C LYS A 323 0.48 -0.77 -9.44
N ARG A 324 0.94 -2.02 -9.48
CA ARG A 324 1.01 -2.85 -10.69
C ARG A 324 0.32 -4.19 -10.43
N ARG A 325 0.10 -4.98 -11.47
CA ARG A 325 -0.41 -6.34 -11.31
C ARG A 325 0.63 -7.17 -10.53
N HIS A 326 0.21 -7.75 -9.42
CA HIS A 326 1.03 -8.66 -8.61
C HIS A 326 0.21 -9.89 -8.23
N SER A 327 0.87 -10.98 -7.85
CA SER A 327 0.18 -12.15 -7.31
C SER A 327 -0.41 -11.84 -5.93
N SER A 328 -1.60 -12.37 -5.64
CA SER A 328 -2.16 -12.31 -4.28
C SER A 328 -1.50 -13.37 -3.41
N LYS A 329 -0.87 -12.95 -2.32
CA LYS A 329 -0.27 -13.81 -1.30
C LYS A 329 -0.79 -13.39 0.08
N PRO A 330 -1.99 -13.82 0.48
CA PRO A 330 -2.56 -13.47 1.78
C PRO A 330 -1.73 -14.09 2.91
N ARG A 331 -1.55 -13.32 4.00
CA ARG A 331 -0.91 -13.81 5.24
C ARG A 331 -1.79 -14.88 5.91
N ASN A 332 -3.11 -14.69 5.83
CA ASN A 332 -4.12 -15.60 6.36
C ASN A 332 -4.87 -16.27 5.20
N ARG A 333 -4.45 -17.49 4.83
CA ARG A 333 -4.89 -18.17 3.61
C ARG A 333 -6.31 -18.72 3.72
N LEU A 334 -6.68 -19.31 4.86
CA LEU A 334 -8.05 -19.80 5.07
C LEU A 334 -9.04 -18.65 5.19
N ILE A 335 -8.69 -17.57 5.90
CA ILE A 335 -9.51 -16.37 5.96
C ILE A 335 -9.77 -15.83 4.54
N ALA A 336 -8.73 -15.69 3.73
CA ALA A 336 -8.87 -15.26 2.34
C ALA A 336 -9.70 -16.25 1.49
N GLU A 337 -9.51 -17.56 1.66
CA GLU A 337 -10.30 -18.59 0.97
C GLU A 337 -11.79 -18.45 1.26
N ILE A 338 -12.14 -18.30 2.53
CA ILE A 338 -13.53 -18.19 2.98
C ILE A 338 -14.16 -16.89 2.45
N LEU A 339 -13.45 -15.76 2.55
CA LEU A 339 -13.93 -14.48 2.00
C LEU A 339 -14.07 -14.50 0.47
N PHE A 340 -13.22 -15.25 -0.24
CA PHE A 340 -13.34 -15.43 -1.69
C PHE A 340 -14.63 -16.18 -2.08
N LYS A 341 -14.99 -17.23 -1.32
CA LYS A 341 -16.18 -18.04 -1.55
C LYS A 341 -17.49 -17.24 -1.38
N ILE A 342 -17.47 -16.11 -0.68
CA ILE A 342 -18.62 -15.19 -0.54
C ILE A 342 -18.50 -13.87 -1.34
N LYS A 343 -17.53 -13.78 -2.27
CA LYS A 343 -17.26 -12.60 -3.12
C LYS A 343 -16.85 -11.33 -2.37
N TYR A 344 -16.28 -11.46 -1.17
CA TYR A 344 -15.65 -10.31 -0.49
C TYR A 344 -14.30 -9.97 -1.13
N ILE A 345 -13.56 -10.96 -1.64
CA ILE A 345 -12.31 -10.74 -2.37
C ILE A 345 -12.27 -11.46 -3.71
N GLU A 346 -11.36 -11.01 -4.58
CA GLU A 346 -10.91 -11.71 -5.78
C GLU A 346 -9.45 -12.15 -5.61
N LYS A 347 -9.08 -13.33 -6.14
CA LYS A 347 -7.73 -13.90 -5.96
C LYS A 347 -6.69 -13.47 -7.00
N PHE A 348 -7.06 -12.61 -7.95
CA PHE A 348 -6.19 -12.21 -9.07
C PHE A 348 -5.15 -11.13 -8.71
N GLY A 349 -5.05 -10.72 -7.45
CA GLY A 349 -4.12 -9.67 -7.01
C GLY A 349 -4.39 -8.32 -7.67
N SER A 350 -5.66 -8.05 -7.97
CA SER A 350 -6.13 -6.82 -8.61
C SER A 350 -6.77 -5.83 -7.62
N GLY A 351 -6.88 -6.20 -6.34
CA GLY A 351 -7.56 -5.39 -5.32
C GLY A 351 -7.01 -3.97 -5.18
N THR A 352 -5.71 -3.85 -4.94
CA THR A 352 -4.99 -2.57 -4.83
C THR A 352 -5.07 -1.73 -6.11
N THR A 353 -4.89 -2.35 -7.28
CA THR A 353 -5.01 -1.65 -8.57
C THR A 353 -6.44 -1.20 -8.88
N LYS A 354 -7.44 -2.00 -8.50
CA LYS A 354 -8.87 -1.62 -8.58
C LYS A 354 -9.17 -0.45 -7.65
N MET A 355 -8.66 -0.49 -6.42
CA MET A 355 -8.80 0.59 -5.45
C MET A 355 -8.22 1.91 -5.98
N ILE A 356 -7.00 1.89 -6.55
CA ILE A 356 -6.39 3.05 -7.22
C ILE A 356 -7.23 3.54 -8.39
N ARG A 357 -7.67 2.62 -9.26
CA ARG A 357 -8.49 2.94 -10.44
C ARG A 357 -9.79 3.63 -10.05
N VAL A 358 -10.53 3.08 -9.08
CA VAL A 358 -11.82 3.64 -8.63
C VAL A 358 -11.64 5.02 -8.00
N CYS A 359 -10.57 5.25 -7.25
CA CYS A 359 -10.25 6.59 -6.73
C CYS A 359 -10.03 7.57 -7.90
N ARG A 360 -9.19 7.19 -8.87
CA ARG A 360 -8.91 8.02 -10.06
C ARG A 360 -10.16 8.32 -10.89
N GLU A 361 -11.02 7.32 -11.12
CA GLU A 361 -12.28 7.48 -11.87
C GLU A 361 -13.25 8.45 -11.19
N ARG A 362 -13.25 8.50 -9.86
CA ARG A 362 -14.03 9.48 -9.07
C ARG A 362 -13.26 10.77 -8.75
N GLY A 363 -12.05 10.88 -9.30
CA GLY A 363 -11.06 11.92 -9.03
C GLY A 363 -10.85 12.25 -7.55
N VAL A 364 -10.87 11.20 -6.74
CA VAL A 364 -10.24 11.17 -5.43
C VAL A 364 -8.75 10.88 -5.66
N PRO A 365 -7.84 11.52 -4.90
CA PRO A 365 -6.42 11.18 -4.95
C PRO A 365 -6.17 9.68 -4.83
N GLU A 366 -5.12 9.17 -5.48
CA GLU A 366 -4.71 7.77 -5.30
C GLU A 366 -4.45 7.49 -3.81
N PRO A 367 -4.82 6.30 -3.30
CA PRO A 367 -4.47 5.93 -1.95
C PRO A 367 -2.95 5.87 -1.79
N GLU A 368 -2.46 6.44 -0.70
CA GLU A 368 -1.05 6.33 -0.30
C GLU A 368 -0.88 5.03 0.49
N PHE A 369 0.18 4.28 0.18
CA PHE A 369 0.58 3.09 0.93
C PHE A 369 1.89 3.37 1.63
N ARG A 370 2.01 3.02 2.91
CA ARG A 370 3.23 3.21 3.69
C ARG A 370 3.45 2.01 4.61
N GLU A 371 4.71 1.63 4.78
CA GLU A 371 5.15 0.81 5.90
C GLU A 371 5.77 1.75 6.93
N GLN A 372 5.25 1.74 8.15
CA GLN A 372 5.74 2.53 9.27
C GLN A 372 5.93 1.59 10.46
N ASP A 373 7.15 1.56 10.99
CA ASP A 373 7.53 0.65 12.07
C ASP A 373 7.23 -0.82 11.71
N GLU A 374 6.25 -1.45 12.35
CA GLU A 374 5.81 -2.82 12.07
C GLU A 374 4.41 -2.91 11.42
N ASP A 375 3.86 -1.76 11.03
CA ASP A 375 2.50 -1.62 10.52
C ASP A 375 2.48 -1.20 9.04
N PHE A 376 1.42 -1.63 8.36
CA PHE A 376 1.10 -1.20 7.01
C PHE A 376 -0.09 -0.24 7.03
N MET A 377 0.04 0.93 6.39
CA MET A 377 -0.97 1.96 6.36
C MET A 377 -1.47 2.24 4.94
N VAL A 378 -2.79 2.35 4.81
CA VAL A 378 -3.46 2.88 3.61
C VAL A 378 -4.11 4.22 3.98
N THR A 379 -3.76 5.28 3.26
CA THR A 379 -4.31 6.62 3.48
C THR A 379 -5.06 7.09 2.23
N PHE A 380 -6.35 7.39 2.39
CA PHE A 380 -7.15 8.10 1.40
C PHE A 380 -7.15 9.58 1.73
N ARG A 381 -6.60 10.42 0.84
CA ARG A 381 -6.63 11.87 1.00
C ARG A 381 -7.97 12.42 0.53
N ARG A 382 -8.50 13.38 1.27
CA ARG A 382 -9.69 14.12 0.88
C ARG A 382 -9.44 14.81 -0.47
N SER A 383 -10.40 14.69 -1.39
CA SER A 383 -10.30 15.31 -2.71
C SER A 383 -10.59 16.79 -2.64
N SER A 384 -9.94 17.57 -3.50
CA SER A 384 -10.27 19.00 -3.64
C SER A 384 -11.69 19.22 -4.15
N VAL A 385 -12.26 18.26 -4.88
CA VAL A 385 -13.70 18.27 -5.23
C VAL A 385 -14.53 18.38 -3.96
N ASN A 386 -14.29 17.52 -2.97
CA ASN A 386 -15.06 17.54 -1.73
C ASN A 386 -14.81 18.80 -0.90
N VAL A 387 -13.58 19.34 -0.94
CA VAL A 387 -13.27 20.62 -0.28
C VAL A 387 -14.04 21.77 -0.93
N LEU A 388 -14.06 21.83 -2.27
CA LEU A 388 -14.72 22.89 -3.02
C LEU A 388 -16.25 22.75 -3.03
N LEU A 389 -16.79 21.53 -2.88
CA LEU A 389 -18.22 21.31 -2.66
C LEU A 389 -18.69 21.85 -1.30
N ASP A 390 -17.90 21.63 -0.24
CA ASP A 390 -18.20 22.14 1.10
C ASP A 390 -17.96 23.65 1.21
N GLN A 391 -17.02 24.18 0.41
CA GLN A 391 -16.59 25.57 0.45
C GLN A 391 -16.53 26.18 -0.97
N PRO A 392 -17.68 26.35 -1.65
CA PRO A 392 -17.73 26.87 -3.02
C PRO A 392 -17.17 28.29 -3.15
N GLN A 393 -17.13 29.05 -2.05
CA GLN A 393 -16.51 30.37 -1.95
C GLN A 393 -15.00 30.38 -2.17
N LEU A 394 -14.33 29.23 -2.09
CA LEU A 394 -12.90 29.13 -2.43
C LEU A 394 -12.66 29.39 -3.92
N LEU A 395 -13.61 29.05 -4.79
CA LEU A 395 -13.55 29.37 -6.21
C LEU A 395 -14.01 30.81 -6.47
N ASN A 396 -13.15 31.59 -7.11
CA ASN A 396 -13.58 32.88 -7.66
C ASN A 396 -14.38 32.69 -8.96
N GLU A 397 -15.12 33.72 -9.39
CA GLU A 397 -15.98 33.64 -10.57
C GLU A 397 -15.22 33.31 -11.87
N ARG A 398 -13.96 33.74 -12.01
CA ARG A 398 -13.14 33.41 -13.19
C ARG A 398 -12.75 31.94 -13.20
N GLN A 399 -12.44 31.36 -12.04
CA GLN A 399 -12.15 29.94 -11.89
C GLN A 399 -13.40 29.10 -12.17
N LYS A 400 -14.57 29.51 -11.68
CA LYS A 400 -15.86 28.88 -12.02
C LYS A 400 -16.12 28.89 -13.52
N GLN A 401 -15.93 30.04 -14.17
CA GLN A 401 -16.04 30.14 -15.63
C GLN A 401 -15.07 29.21 -16.37
N ALA A 402 -13.82 29.09 -15.90
CA ALA A 402 -12.84 28.18 -16.47
C ALA A 402 -13.28 26.71 -16.38
N ILE A 403 -13.78 26.29 -15.21
CA ILE A 403 -14.29 24.93 -15.01
C ILE A 403 -15.49 24.66 -15.92
N GLU A 404 -16.47 25.58 -15.98
CA GLU A 404 -17.66 25.40 -16.83
C GLU A 404 -17.30 25.33 -18.32
N TYR A 405 -16.35 26.16 -18.78
CA TYR A 405 -15.84 26.11 -20.15
C TYR A 405 -15.22 24.74 -20.46
N LEU A 406 -14.35 24.25 -19.57
CA LEU A 406 -13.65 22.98 -19.77
C LEU A 406 -14.53 21.73 -19.63
N LYS A 407 -15.79 21.85 -19.18
CA LYS A 407 -16.74 20.71 -19.24
C LYS A 407 -17.14 20.37 -20.67
N THR A 408 -17.11 21.35 -21.57
CA THR A 408 -17.54 21.21 -22.97
C THR A 408 -16.39 21.37 -23.97
N HIS A 409 -15.20 21.74 -23.50
CA HIS A 409 -14.00 21.94 -24.31
C HIS A 409 -12.83 21.09 -23.79
N GLU A 410 -11.98 20.62 -24.71
CA GLU A 410 -10.86 19.72 -24.35
C GLU A 410 -9.80 20.40 -23.46
N SER A 411 -9.54 21.69 -23.70
CA SER A 411 -8.51 22.44 -22.99
C SER A 411 -8.73 23.95 -23.07
N ILE A 412 -8.05 24.71 -22.21
CA ILE A 412 -7.98 26.17 -22.23
C ILE A 412 -6.54 26.63 -22.00
N THR A 413 -6.14 27.75 -22.58
CA THR A 413 -4.86 28.43 -22.33
C THR A 413 -5.05 29.64 -21.42
N SER A 414 -3.95 30.17 -20.86
CA SER A 414 -4.01 31.41 -20.08
C SER A 414 -4.55 32.59 -20.88
N ALA A 415 -4.21 32.67 -22.17
CA ALA A 415 -4.68 33.72 -23.07
C ALA A 415 -6.20 33.61 -23.36
N GLU A 416 -6.70 32.40 -23.65
CA GLU A 416 -8.14 32.16 -23.86
C GLU A 416 -8.95 32.47 -22.60
N GLN A 417 -8.48 32.03 -21.43
CA GLN A 417 -9.11 32.35 -20.16
C GLN A 417 -9.12 33.86 -19.89
N ALA A 418 -8.01 34.55 -20.18
CA ALA A 418 -7.90 35.99 -19.99
C ALA A 418 -8.91 36.76 -20.86
N HIS A 419 -9.04 36.35 -22.12
CA HIS A 419 -10.01 36.90 -23.05
C HIS A 419 -11.45 36.62 -22.60
N MET A 420 -11.76 35.38 -22.23
CA MET A 420 -13.10 34.99 -21.75
C MET A 420 -13.51 35.72 -20.47
N ALA A 421 -12.58 35.86 -19.51
CA ALA A 421 -12.85 36.46 -18.21
C ALA A 421 -12.59 37.98 -18.15
N GLY A 422 -12.19 38.61 -19.26
CA GLY A 422 -11.92 40.06 -19.32
C GLY A 422 -10.83 40.53 -18.37
N CYS A 423 -9.75 39.76 -18.20
CA CYS A 423 -8.67 40.06 -17.26
C CYS A 423 -7.27 39.97 -17.90
N ALA A 424 -6.23 40.42 -17.19
CA ALA A 424 -4.85 40.30 -17.66
C ALA A 424 -4.41 38.83 -17.69
N GLU A 425 -3.60 38.44 -18.68
CA GLU A 425 -3.14 37.04 -18.82
C GLU A 425 -2.39 36.51 -17.59
N ARG A 426 -1.65 37.39 -16.90
CA ARG A 426 -1.01 37.04 -15.62
C ARG A 426 -2.02 36.60 -14.57
N THR A 427 -3.17 37.27 -14.47
CA THR A 427 -4.24 36.95 -13.52
C THR A 427 -4.91 35.63 -13.90
N ALA A 428 -5.25 35.44 -15.17
CA ALA A 428 -5.80 34.18 -15.67
C ALA A 428 -4.85 33.00 -15.41
N ARG A 429 -3.54 33.18 -15.61
CA ARG A 429 -2.53 32.17 -15.30
C ARG A 429 -2.48 31.85 -13.81
N GLN A 430 -2.60 32.84 -12.92
CA GLN A 430 -2.64 32.60 -11.48
C GLN A 430 -3.90 31.82 -11.08
N ASP A 431 -5.07 32.16 -11.65
CA ASP A 431 -6.32 31.44 -11.39
C ASP A 431 -6.24 29.98 -11.85
N LEU A 432 -5.72 29.74 -13.06
CA LEU A 432 -5.50 28.39 -13.59
C LEU A 432 -4.45 27.63 -12.80
N SER A 433 -3.39 28.29 -12.31
CA SER A 433 -2.38 27.66 -11.45
C SER A 433 -2.97 27.19 -10.13
N LYS A 434 -3.87 27.98 -9.52
CA LYS A 434 -4.63 27.53 -8.33
C LYS A 434 -5.54 26.34 -8.62
N LEU A 435 -6.17 26.31 -9.80
CA LEU A 435 -6.94 25.12 -10.23
C LEU A 435 -6.04 23.89 -10.41
N VAL A 436 -4.78 24.06 -10.82
CA VAL A 436 -3.79 22.97 -10.84
C VAL A 436 -3.43 22.53 -9.41
N GLU A 437 -3.21 23.48 -8.49
CA GLU A 437 -2.92 23.17 -7.07
C GLU A 437 -4.07 22.38 -6.42
N TRP A 438 -5.31 22.67 -6.79
CA TRP A 438 -6.48 21.91 -6.38
C TRP A 438 -6.71 20.62 -7.17
N ASN A 439 -5.82 20.19 -8.07
CA ASN A 439 -6.08 19.05 -8.94
C ASN A 439 -7.45 19.12 -9.63
N ALA A 440 -7.90 20.33 -9.99
CA ALA A 440 -9.09 20.53 -10.80
C ALA A 440 -8.76 20.45 -12.29
N VAL A 441 -7.58 20.92 -12.66
CA VAL A 441 -7.04 20.83 -14.01
C VAL A 441 -5.61 20.30 -14.00
N GLU A 442 -5.19 19.65 -15.07
CA GLU A 442 -3.79 19.28 -15.33
C GLU A 442 -3.19 20.13 -16.45
N THR A 443 -1.85 20.22 -16.50
CA THR A 443 -1.15 20.97 -17.55
C THR A 443 -0.58 20.06 -18.62
N ARG A 444 -0.81 20.39 -19.89
CA ARG A 444 -0.13 19.79 -21.05
C ARG A 444 0.68 20.87 -21.78
N LYS A 445 1.96 20.58 -22.04
CA LYS A 445 2.82 21.47 -22.85
C LYS A 445 2.76 21.07 -24.32
N GLU A 446 2.49 22.04 -25.18
CA GLU A 446 2.61 21.94 -26.64
C GLU A 446 3.56 23.03 -27.13
N GLY A 447 4.84 22.68 -27.27
CA GLY A 447 5.90 23.65 -27.56
C GLY A 447 6.04 24.69 -26.45
N LYS A 448 5.80 25.97 -26.78
CA LYS A 448 5.83 27.10 -25.83
C LYS A 448 4.48 27.36 -25.15
N ILE A 449 3.41 26.69 -25.59
CA ILE A 449 2.05 26.90 -25.11
C ILE A 449 1.76 25.90 -23.98
N THR A 450 1.14 26.39 -22.90
CA THR A 450 0.62 25.54 -21.82
C THR A 450 -0.89 25.50 -21.91
N ARG A 451 -1.44 24.31 -22.12
CA ARG A 451 -2.87 24.01 -22.09
C ARG A 451 -3.24 23.43 -20.73
N TYR A 452 -4.42 23.77 -20.25
CA TYR A 452 -5.01 23.25 -19.02
C TYR A 452 -6.21 22.39 -19.39
N LEU A 453 -6.29 21.18 -18.84
CA LEU A 453 -7.34 20.19 -19.13
C LEU A 453 -8.08 19.84 -17.85
N LEU A 454 -9.41 19.74 -17.89
CA LEU A 454 -10.20 19.40 -16.71
C LEU A 454 -10.02 17.94 -16.33
N LEU A 455 -9.70 17.70 -15.06
CA LEU A 455 -9.62 16.35 -14.54
C LEU A 455 -11.02 15.72 -14.48
N PRO A 456 -11.16 14.40 -14.72
CA PRO A 456 -12.46 13.72 -14.78
C PRO A 456 -13.38 13.99 -13.59
N ALA A 457 -12.82 14.13 -12.38
CA ALA A 457 -13.53 14.48 -11.15
C ALA A 457 -14.41 15.73 -11.29
N PHE A 458 -13.90 16.74 -12.00
CA PHE A 458 -14.52 18.06 -12.06
C PHE A 458 -15.51 18.21 -13.23
N ARG A 459 -15.63 17.20 -14.10
CA ARG A 459 -16.60 17.21 -15.21
C ARG A 459 -18.05 17.36 -14.74
N TYR A 460 -18.36 16.76 -13.59
CA TYR A 460 -19.70 16.79 -12.99
C TYR A 460 -19.79 17.71 -11.77
N PHE A 461 -18.73 18.49 -11.50
CA PHE A 461 -18.70 19.40 -10.36
C PHE A 461 -19.79 20.48 -10.50
N PRO A 462 -20.73 20.60 -9.55
CA PRO A 462 -21.72 21.68 -9.56
C PRO A 462 -21.03 23.01 -9.24
N ILE A 463 -21.26 24.02 -10.08
CA ILE A 463 -20.71 25.37 -9.95
C ILE A 463 -21.76 26.31 -9.38
#